data_AF-A0A0N4XXA7-F1
#
_entry.id   AF-A0A0N4XXA7-F1
#
_cell.length_a   1.000
_cell.length_b   1.000
_cell.length_c   1.000
_cell.angle_alpha   90.00
_cell.angle_beta   90.00
_cell.angle_gamma   90.00
#
_symmetry.space_group_name_H-M   'P 1'
#
loop_
_entity.id
_entity.type
_entity.pdbx_description
1 polymer ?
#
loop_
_entity_poly.entity_id
_entity_poly.type
_entity_poly.pdbx_seq_one_letter_code
_entity_poly.pdbx_strand_id
1 'polypeptide(L)'
;MHLLGSVALSLLCSFSGVVDACFSLGCIGGLGCPTPFPFGIAMPQEPNEHFSTCCSLLDVPLTCRQMCTFEGYNVTAIQSSLSFGMPCSAAALAQIQFCAARGVDHSNCCQAAGVSTQCLMFCDQSPNASNELSLSHMQCLEGFESMKSCFVGHALTEYYRGKQAMLDNAHRNRLL
;
A
#
# COMPACT_ATOMS: atom_id res chain seq x y z
N MET A 1 27.38 -10.05 53.48
CA MET A 1 27.92 -11.26 52.82
C MET A 1 27.06 -11.53 51.60
N HIS A 2 27.69 -11.62 50.43
CA HIS A 2 27.18 -12.21 49.17
C HIS A 2 26.55 -13.60 49.43
N LEU A 3 25.68 -14.19 48.60
CA LEU A 3 25.75 -14.61 47.18
C LEU A 3 24.29 -14.92 46.70
N LEU A 4 23.81 -14.52 45.51
CA LEU A 4 24.01 -15.04 44.14
C LEU A 4 23.40 -16.42 43.80
N GLY A 5 22.45 -16.41 42.83
CA GLY A 5 22.11 -17.47 41.86
C GLY A 5 20.82 -18.28 42.13
N SER A 6 19.98 -18.71 41.17
CA SER A 6 19.84 -18.46 39.73
C SER A 6 18.62 -19.25 39.18
N VAL A 7 17.89 -18.66 38.21
CA VAL A 7 17.02 -19.21 37.14
C VAL A 7 15.79 -20.11 37.45
N ALA A 8 14.61 -19.62 37.04
CA ALA A 8 13.65 -20.40 36.23
C ALA A 8 12.75 -19.46 35.41
N LEU A 9 12.93 -19.52 34.10
CA LEU A 9 12.20 -18.86 33.04
C LEU A 9 10.78 -19.45 32.94
N SER A 10 9.74 -18.62 32.96
CA SER A 10 8.38 -19.02 32.58
C SER A 10 7.71 -17.88 31.82
N LEU A 11 8.06 -17.78 30.53
CA LEU A 11 7.31 -17.06 29.51
C LEU A 11 6.10 -17.91 29.13
N LEU A 12 4.92 -17.63 29.67
CA LEU A 12 3.63 -18.03 29.07
C LEU A 12 2.51 -17.05 29.47
N CYS A 13 2.20 -16.13 28.55
CA CYS A 13 0.84 -15.68 28.20
C CYS A 13 1.00 -14.99 26.83
N SER A 14 0.87 -15.69 25.71
CA SER A 14 -0.36 -16.19 25.07
C SER A 14 -1.19 -15.07 24.45
N PHE A 15 -1.28 -15.14 23.11
CA PHE A 15 -2.15 -14.40 22.19
C PHE A 15 -2.05 -12.87 22.20
N SER A 16 -1.25 -12.33 21.27
CA SER A 16 -1.31 -10.92 20.83
C SER A 16 -2.71 -10.58 20.31
N GLY A 17 -3.60 -10.19 21.22
CA GLY A 17 -4.58 -9.16 20.95
C GLY A 17 -3.90 -7.81 21.14
N VAL A 18 -3.53 -7.15 20.04
CA VAL A 18 -3.26 -5.71 20.05
C VAL A 18 -4.24 -5.06 19.09
N VAL A 19 -5.45 -4.87 19.60
CA VAL A 19 -6.26 -3.72 19.25
C VAL A 19 -5.97 -2.63 20.30
N ASP A 20 -5.49 -1.50 19.82
CA ASP A 20 -5.49 -0.14 20.39
C ASP A 20 -5.15 0.08 21.88
N ALA A 21 -4.01 0.74 22.15
CA ALA A 21 -3.91 1.81 23.16
C ALA A 21 -2.57 2.59 23.07
N CYS A 22 -2.60 3.81 22.52
CA CYS A 22 -1.59 4.84 22.80
C CYS A 22 -2.00 5.61 24.06
N PHE A 23 -1.25 5.48 25.17
CA PHE A 23 -1.48 6.24 26.41
C PHE A 23 -0.65 7.53 26.47
N SER A 24 -1.30 8.60 26.91
CA SER A 24 -0.92 10.02 26.74
C SER A 24 0.19 10.57 27.65
N LEU A 25 1.33 9.89 27.83
CA LEU A 25 2.46 10.46 28.58
C LEU A 25 3.74 10.47 27.73
N GLY A 26 4.25 11.68 27.48
CA GLY A 26 5.22 12.00 26.43
C GLY A 26 6.59 11.34 26.53
N CYS A 27 7.30 11.37 25.40
CA CYS A 27 8.61 10.75 25.21
C CYS A 27 9.74 11.60 25.82
N ILE A 28 10.44 11.06 26.82
CA ILE A 28 11.77 11.51 27.23
C ILE A 28 12.79 10.45 26.81
N GLY A 29 13.63 10.77 25.81
CA GLY A 29 14.84 10.01 25.49
C GLY A 29 14.94 9.46 24.06
N GLY A 30 15.57 10.22 23.17
CA GLY A 30 16.61 9.85 22.19
C GLY A 30 16.57 8.62 21.27
N LEU A 31 15.67 7.65 21.42
CA LEU A 31 15.58 6.48 20.53
C LEU A 31 14.09 6.21 20.27
N GLY A 32 13.62 6.65 19.11
CA GLY A 32 12.20 6.72 18.77
C GLY A 32 11.47 5.36 18.80
N CYS A 33 10.23 5.38 19.24
CA CYS A 33 9.27 4.30 19.01
C CYS A 33 8.85 4.26 17.52
N PRO A 34 8.49 3.07 17.00
CA PRO A 34 7.95 2.93 15.65
C PRO A 34 6.48 3.36 15.67
N THR A 35 6.24 4.64 15.48
CA THR A 35 4.92 5.12 15.08
C THR A 35 4.79 4.98 13.57
N PRO A 36 3.61 4.63 13.00
CA PRO A 36 3.24 5.10 11.68
C PRO A 36 2.97 6.61 11.82
N PHE A 37 4.06 7.38 11.78
CA PHE A 37 4.24 8.83 11.71
C PHE A 37 3.16 9.77 12.30
N PRO A 38 3.51 10.49 13.39
CA PRO A 38 3.02 11.85 13.60
C PRO A 38 4.19 12.84 13.86
N PHE A 39 4.22 13.93 13.10
CA PHE A 39 5.18 15.05 13.12
C PHE A 39 6.48 14.90 12.30
N GLY A 40 6.29 14.84 10.98
CA GLY A 40 7.22 15.35 9.98
C GLY A 40 6.39 15.70 8.77
N ILE A 41 6.67 16.81 8.08
CA ILE A 41 6.01 17.12 6.81
C ILE A 41 6.23 15.90 5.91
N ALA A 42 5.21 15.10 5.65
CA ALA A 42 5.35 13.96 4.76
C ALA A 42 5.69 14.52 3.39
N MET A 43 6.94 14.37 2.97
CA MET A 43 7.36 14.79 1.64
C MET A 43 6.54 13.97 0.62
N PRO A 44 5.96 14.62 -0.41
CA PRO A 44 5.29 13.92 -1.49
C PRO A 44 6.24 12.87 -2.06
N GLN A 45 5.88 11.61 -1.88
CA GLN A 45 6.62 10.51 -2.46
C GLN A 45 6.27 10.40 -3.93
N GLU A 46 7.28 10.12 -4.76
CA GLU A 46 7.04 9.81 -6.16
C GLU A 46 6.09 8.60 -6.28
N PRO A 47 5.24 8.52 -7.31
CA PRO A 47 4.23 7.47 -7.43
C PRO A 47 4.77 6.03 -7.28
N ASN A 48 5.92 5.73 -7.90
CA ASN A 48 6.56 4.41 -7.79
C ASN A 48 7.24 4.18 -6.43
N GLU A 49 7.73 5.22 -5.76
CA GLU A 49 8.28 5.12 -4.42
C GLU A 49 7.18 4.77 -3.41
N HIS A 50 6.02 5.44 -3.51
CA HIS A 50 4.86 5.13 -2.70
C HIS A 50 4.34 3.72 -2.96
N PHE A 51 4.25 3.31 -4.23
CA PHE A 51 3.79 1.96 -4.60
C PHE A 51 4.73 0.88 -4.03
N SER A 52 6.04 1.00 -4.29
CA SER A 52 7.03 0.04 -3.77
C SER A 52 7.12 0.00 -2.24
N THR A 53 6.94 1.15 -1.58
CA THR A 53 6.85 1.25 -0.12
C THR A 53 5.63 0.50 0.38
N CYS A 54 4.45 0.71 -0.21
CA CYS A 54 3.22 -0.01 0.15
C CYS A 54 3.40 -1.52 0.01
N CYS A 55 3.98 -2.00 -1.10
CA CYS A 55 4.27 -3.44 -1.26
C CYS A 55 5.18 -3.99 -0.17
N SER A 56 6.17 -3.20 0.26
CA SER A 56 7.09 -3.60 1.33
C SER A 56 6.39 -3.65 2.69
N LEU A 57 5.44 -2.75 2.95
CA LEU A 57 4.64 -2.73 4.19
C LEU A 57 3.62 -3.87 4.26
N LEU A 58 3.10 -4.34 3.12
CA LEU A 58 2.20 -5.48 3.03
C LEU A 58 2.92 -6.83 2.90
N ASP A 59 4.25 -6.84 3.07
CA ASP A 59 5.09 -8.03 2.94
C ASP A 59 4.91 -8.79 1.61
N VAL A 60 4.73 -8.05 0.52
CA VAL A 60 4.68 -8.64 -0.83
C VAL A 60 6.02 -9.39 -1.09
N PRO A 61 5.97 -10.68 -1.49
CA PRO A 61 7.16 -11.50 -1.69
C PRO A 61 8.16 -10.84 -2.67
N LEU A 62 9.45 -11.00 -2.42
CA LEU A 62 10.51 -10.39 -3.26
C LEU A 62 10.39 -10.78 -4.74
N THR A 63 9.95 -12.01 -5.03
CA THR A 63 9.69 -12.50 -6.40
C THR A 63 8.62 -11.68 -7.13
N CYS A 64 7.76 -11.00 -6.40
CA CYS A 64 6.66 -10.20 -6.91
C CYS A 64 6.94 -8.70 -6.97
N ARG A 65 8.00 -8.24 -6.30
CA ARG A 65 8.27 -6.79 -6.19
C ARG A 65 8.65 -6.12 -7.50
N GLN A 66 9.02 -6.89 -8.53
CA GLN A 66 9.16 -6.36 -9.87
C GLN A 66 7.86 -5.72 -10.40
N MET A 67 6.69 -6.13 -9.87
CA MET A 67 5.38 -5.59 -10.21
C MET A 67 4.97 -4.38 -9.35
N CYS A 68 5.76 -4.01 -8.34
CA CYS A 68 5.46 -2.90 -7.42
C CYS A 68 5.87 -1.53 -7.97
N THR A 69 5.69 -1.35 -9.27
CA THR A 69 5.86 -0.10 -10.02
C THR A 69 4.79 -0.03 -11.09
N PHE A 70 4.42 1.16 -11.53
CA PHE A 70 3.44 1.30 -12.62
C PHE A 70 3.94 0.75 -13.96
N GLU A 71 5.25 0.51 -14.14
CA GLU A 71 5.78 -0.15 -15.33
C GLU A 71 5.65 -1.68 -15.23
N GLY A 72 6.06 -2.25 -14.10
CA GLY A 72 6.02 -3.70 -13.85
C GLY A 72 4.60 -4.23 -13.60
N TYR A 73 3.69 -3.39 -13.11
CA TYR A 73 2.27 -3.68 -13.00
C TYR A 73 1.61 -3.57 -14.39
N ASN A 74 1.72 -4.63 -15.19
CA ASN A 74 1.16 -4.70 -16.55
C ASN A 74 0.36 -6.00 -16.76
N VAL A 75 -0.49 -6.01 -17.79
CA VAL A 75 -1.37 -7.15 -18.09
C VAL A 75 -0.60 -8.46 -18.28
N THR A 76 0.58 -8.43 -18.90
CA THR A 76 1.41 -9.62 -19.14
C THR A 76 1.92 -10.23 -17.83
N ALA A 77 2.36 -9.40 -16.87
CA ALA A 77 2.83 -9.85 -15.56
C ALA A 77 1.69 -10.43 -14.71
N ILE A 78 0.49 -9.86 -14.81
CA ILE A 78 -0.71 -10.39 -14.13
C ILE A 78 -1.13 -11.71 -14.77
N GLN A 79 -1.22 -11.77 -16.11
CA GLN A 79 -1.64 -12.94 -16.85
C GLN A 79 -0.69 -14.13 -16.65
N SER A 80 0.62 -13.89 -16.65
CA SER A 80 1.62 -14.93 -16.36
C SER A 80 1.54 -15.43 -14.92
N SER A 81 1.22 -14.54 -13.97
CA SER A 81 1.00 -14.93 -12.58
C SER A 81 -0.29 -15.72 -12.37
N LEU A 82 -1.32 -15.49 -13.18
CA LEU A 82 -2.55 -16.27 -13.14
C LEU A 82 -2.43 -17.64 -13.86
N SER A 83 -1.51 -17.78 -14.83
CA SER A 83 -1.42 -18.96 -15.69
C SER A 83 -0.29 -19.92 -15.27
N PHE A 84 -0.63 -21.09 -14.71
CA PHE A 84 0.16 -22.35 -14.54
C PHE A 84 1.70 -22.29 -14.27
N GLY A 85 2.26 -21.16 -13.83
CA GLY A 85 3.69 -20.96 -13.59
C GLY A 85 3.96 -19.72 -12.74
N MET A 86 3.26 -19.59 -11.61
CA MET A 86 3.19 -18.36 -10.80
C MET A 86 4.56 -17.89 -10.27
N PRO A 87 5.00 -16.64 -10.52
CA PRO A 87 5.96 -15.96 -9.66
C PRO A 87 5.30 -15.38 -8.38
N CYS A 88 3.96 -15.24 -8.37
CA CYS A 88 3.18 -14.55 -7.33
C CYS A 88 1.84 -15.23 -6.99
N SER A 89 1.52 -15.34 -5.70
CA SER A 89 0.22 -15.87 -5.22
C SER A 89 -0.92 -14.88 -5.47
N ALA A 90 -2.16 -15.37 -5.50
CA ALA A 90 -3.36 -14.52 -5.61
C ALA A 90 -3.43 -13.43 -4.52
N ALA A 91 -3.05 -13.77 -3.28
CA ALA A 91 -2.95 -12.81 -2.18
C ALA A 91 -1.92 -11.70 -2.46
N ALA A 92 -0.74 -12.05 -2.98
CA ALA A 92 0.28 -11.06 -3.34
C ALA A 92 -0.20 -10.15 -4.48
N LEU A 93 -0.90 -10.70 -5.48
CA LEU A 93 -1.49 -9.91 -6.56
C LEU A 93 -2.55 -8.93 -6.04
N ALA A 94 -3.39 -9.35 -5.10
CA ALA A 94 -4.38 -8.49 -4.48
C ALA A 94 -3.73 -7.34 -3.69
N GLN A 95 -2.66 -7.62 -2.94
CA GLN A 95 -1.87 -6.59 -2.25
C GLN A 95 -1.22 -5.60 -3.23
N ILE A 96 -0.63 -6.09 -4.32
CA ILE A 96 -0.03 -5.25 -5.37
C ILE A 96 -1.09 -4.33 -5.97
N GLN A 97 -2.27 -4.86 -6.29
CA GLN A 97 -3.38 -4.08 -6.83
C GLN A 97 -3.88 -3.02 -5.84
N PHE A 98 -4.05 -3.37 -4.56
CA PHE A 98 -4.38 -2.42 -3.50
C PHE A 98 -3.37 -1.27 -3.44
N CYS A 99 -2.07 -1.61 -3.50
CA CYS A 99 -1.00 -0.61 -3.48
C CYS A 99 -0.97 0.27 -4.74
N ALA A 100 -1.23 -0.29 -5.92
CA ALA A 100 -1.34 0.47 -7.17
C ALA A 100 -2.48 1.49 -7.10
N ALA A 101 -3.65 1.07 -6.60
CA ALA A 101 -4.82 1.90 -6.43
C ALA A 101 -4.75 2.86 -5.23
N ARG A 102 -3.70 2.73 -4.39
CA ARG A 102 -3.47 3.50 -3.16
C ARG A 102 -4.60 3.39 -2.13
N GLY A 103 -5.32 2.28 -2.13
CA GLY A 103 -6.41 2.03 -1.17
C GLY A 103 -7.67 2.88 -1.38
N VAL A 104 -7.90 3.37 -2.60
CA VAL A 104 -9.01 4.29 -2.94
C VAL A 104 -9.97 3.63 -3.95
N ASP A 105 -11.24 4.06 -3.94
CA ASP A 105 -12.23 3.69 -4.94
C ASP A 105 -12.09 4.51 -6.25
N HIS A 106 -11.75 3.83 -7.35
CA HIS A 106 -11.64 4.41 -8.69
C HIS A 106 -12.84 4.09 -9.60
N SER A 107 -13.93 3.53 -9.08
CA SER A 107 -15.07 3.03 -9.87
C SER A 107 -15.61 4.07 -10.87
N ASN A 108 -15.69 5.34 -10.47
CA ASN A 108 -16.13 6.44 -11.35
C ASN A 108 -15.17 6.67 -12.53
N CYS A 109 -13.86 6.67 -12.27
CA CYS A 109 -12.85 6.81 -13.33
C CYS A 109 -12.87 5.59 -14.26
N CYS A 110 -12.89 4.38 -13.68
CA CYS A 110 -12.94 3.15 -14.44
C CYS A 110 -14.16 3.05 -15.35
N GLN A 111 -15.35 3.41 -14.83
CA GLN A 111 -16.58 3.42 -15.61
C GLN A 111 -16.47 4.41 -16.79
N ALA A 112 -15.90 5.60 -16.55
CA ALA A 112 -15.66 6.58 -17.62
C ALA A 112 -14.60 6.11 -18.63
N ALA A 113 -13.63 5.31 -18.20
CA ALA A 113 -12.59 4.70 -19.04
C ALA A 113 -13.04 3.42 -19.78
N GLY A 114 -14.33 3.09 -19.73
CA GLY A 114 -14.92 1.96 -20.46
C GLY A 114 -14.70 0.59 -19.80
N VAL A 115 -14.29 0.55 -18.53
CA VAL A 115 -14.20 -0.70 -17.78
C VAL A 115 -15.61 -1.26 -17.58
N SER A 116 -15.81 -2.51 -17.94
CA SER A 116 -17.11 -3.16 -17.83
C SER A 116 -17.60 -3.23 -16.38
N THR A 117 -18.91 -3.14 -16.18
CA THR A 117 -19.53 -3.05 -14.85
C THR A 117 -19.17 -4.23 -13.94
N GLN A 118 -19.09 -5.45 -14.48
CA GLN A 118 -18.65 -6.65 -13.74
C GLN A 118 -17.17 -6.62 -13.30
N CYS A 119 -16.37 -5.69 -13.83
CA CYS A 119 -14.96 -5.54 -13.51
C CYS A 119 -14.68 -4.34 -12.58
N LEU A 120 -15.68 -3.49 -12.29
CA LEU A 120 -15.51 -2.33 -11.41
C LEU A 120 -15.14 -2.71 -9.98
N MET A 121 -15.43 -3.94 -9.55
CA MET A 121 -14.94 -4.46 -8.27
C MET A 121 -13.41 -4.35 -8.15
N PHE A 122 -12.66 -4.48 -9.24
CA PHE A 122 -11.20 -4.30 -9.24
C PHE A 122 -10.73 -2.85 -9.18
N CYS A 123 -11.64 -1.89 -9.40
CA CYS A 123 -11.37 -0.46 -9.29
C CYS A 123 -11.58 0.06 -7.89
N ASP A 124 -12.49 -0.55 -7.12
CA ASP A 124 -12.63 -0.27 -5.70
C ASP A 124 -11.59 -1.07 -4.91
N GLN A 125 -10.54 -0.39 -4.45
CA GLN A 125 -9.54 -0.98 -3.57
C GLN A 125 -9.57 -0.34 -2.18
N SER A 126 -10.71 0.20 -1.78
CA SER A 126 -10.91 0.67 -0.41
C SER A 126 -10.74 -0.50 0.58
N PRO A 127 -10.29 -0.28 1.82
CA PRO A 127 -10.06 -1.37 2.79
C PRO A 127 -11.26 -2.28 3.09
N ASN A 128 -12.48 -1.84 2.76
CA ASN A 128 -13.71 -2.61 2.91
C ASN A 128 -14.07 -3.45 1.67
N ALA A 129 -13.35 -3.29 0.56
CA ALA A 129 -13.60 -4.03 -0.67
C ALA A 129 -12.83 -5.37 -0.64
N SER A 130 -13.55 -6.48 -0.61
CA SER A 130 -12.98 -7.83 -0.72
C SER A 130 -12.95 -8.26 -2.18
N ASN A 131 -11.77 -8.32 -2.80
CA ASN A 131 -11.59 -8.74 -4.18
C ASN A 131 -10.61 -9.91 -4.27
N GLU A 132 -11.13 -11.13 -4.32
CA GLU A 132 -10.34 -12.32 -4.64
C GLU A 132 -10.03 -12.36 -6.14
N LEU A 133 -8.76 -12.15 -6.50
CA LEU A 133 -8.29 -12.32 -7.88
C LEU A 133 -8.25 -13.82 -8.21
N SER A 134 -9.04 -14.23 -9.18
CA SER A 134 -9.16 -15.63 -9.61
C SER A 134 -9.26 -15.75 -11.13
N LEU A 135 -9.07 -16.96 -11.64
CA LEU A 135 -9.15 -17.28 -13.07
C LEU A 135 -10.50 -16.95 -13.72
N SER A 136 -11.58 -16.81 -12.95
CA SER A 136 -12.88 -16.40 -13.50
C SER A 136 -12.90 -14.96 -13.99
N HIS A 137 -11.91 -14.15 -13.60
CA HIS A 137 -11.84 -12.73 -13.91
C HIS A 137 -10.90 -12.41 -15.08
N MET A 138 -10.47 -13.42 -15.84
CA MET A 138 -9.61 -13.23 -17.02
C MET A 138 -10.20 -12.26 -18.05
N GLN A 139 -11.54 -12.22 -18.17
CA GLN A 139 -12.26 -11.24 -19.01
C GLN A 139 -12.03 -9.78 -18.60
N CYS A 140 -11.70 -9.52 -17.33
CA CYS A 140 -11.42 -8.18 -16.84
C CYS A 140 -10.00 -7.71 -17.19
N LEU A 141 -9.12 -8.60 -17.64
CA LEU A 141 -7.77 -8.23 -18.10
C LEU A 141 -7.80 -7.36 -19.36
N GLU A 142 -8.86 -7.43 -20.17
CA GLU A 142 -9.04 -6.53 -21.31
C GLU A 142 -9.15 -5.07 -20.87
N GLY A 143 -9.80 -4.80 -19.74
CA GLY A 143 -9.92 -3.46 -19.15
C GLY A 143 -8.73 -3.05 -18.28
N PHE A 144 -7.70 -3.89 -18.14
CA PHE A 144 -6.63 -3.67 -17.17
C PHE A 144 -5.89 -2.35 -17.37
N GLU A 145 -5.51 -2.02 -18.59
CA GLU A 145 -4.79 -0.76 -18.88
C GLU A 145 -5.68 0.46 -18.60
N SER A 146 -7.00 0.38 -18.85
CA SER A 146 -7.95 1.42 -18.44
C SER A 146 -7.99 1.59 -16.93
N MET A 147 -8.07 0.51 -16.15
CA MET A 147 -8.03 0.56 -14.69
C MET A 147 -6.72 1.17 -14.18
N LYS A 148 -5.59 0.67 -14.69
CA LYS A 148 -4.25 1.16 -14.36
C LYS A 148 -4.09 2.65 -14.67
N SER A 149 -4.65 3.14 -15.78
CA SER A 149 -4.59 4.56 -16.14
C SER A 149 -5.24 5.46 -15.08
N CYS A 150 -6.34 5.01 -14.48
CA CYS A 150 -7.00 5.70 -13.37
C CYS A 150 -6.10 5.74 -12.12
N PHE A 151 -5.48 4.61 -11.78
CA PHE A 151 -4.56 4.52 -10.64
C PHE A 151 -3.36 5.45 -10.80
N VAL A 152 -2.74 5.45 -11.99
CA VAL A 152 -1.63 6.35 -12.34
C VAL A 152 -2.06 7.82 -12.26
N GLY A 153 -3.21 8.16 -12.86
CA GLY A 153 -3.72 9.53 -12.85
C GLY A 153 -3.97 10.07 -11.44
N HIS A 154 -4.55 9.24 -10.57
CA HIS A 154 -4.73 9.58 -9.16
C HIS A 154 -3.39 9.72 -8.42
N ALA A 155 -2.46 8.79 -8.62
CA ALA A 155 -1.15 8.84 -7.97
C ALA A 155 -0.37 10.13 -8.35
N LEU A 156 -0.36 10.50 -9.63
CA LEU A 156 0.25 11.73 -10.11
C LEU A 156 -0.45 12.99 -9.56
N THR A 157 -1.79 13.00 -9.57
CA THR A 157 -2.57 14.15 -9.08
C THR A 157 -2.22 14.45 -7.62
N GLU A 158 -2.20 13.42 -6.77
CA GLU A 158 -1.88 13.55 -5.36
C GLU A 158 -0.42 13.96 -5.12
N TYR A 159 0.52 13.40 -5.89
CA TYR A 159 1.93 13.78 -5.82
C TYR A 159 2.11 15.28 -6.12
N TYR A 160 1.56 15.78 -7.23
CA TYR A 160 1.70 17.19 -7.59
C TYR A 160 0.94 18.13 -6.66
N ARG A 161 -0.25 17.72 -6.17
CA ARG A 161 -1.00 18.47 -5.16
C ARG A 161 -0.16 18.65 -3.89
N GLY A 162 0.45 17.58 -3.39
CA GLY A 162 1.33 17.64 -2.21
C GLY A 162 2.56 18.52 -2.46
N LYS A 163 3.18 18.38 -3.63
CA LYS A 163 4.35 19.19 -4.02
C LYS A 163 4.02 20.67 -4.08
N GLN A 164 2.88 21.03 -4.67
CA GLN A 164 2.42 22.42 -4.73
C GLN A 164 2.19 22.99 -3.33
N ALA A 165 1.52 22.25 -2.44
CA ALA A 165 1.28 22.68 -1.07
C ALA A 165 2.59 22.96 -0.29
N MET A 166 3.63 22.15 -0.52
CA MET A 166 4.95 22.40 0.08
C MET A 166 5.62 23.67 -0.48
N LEU A 167 5.57 23.86 -1.80
CA LEU A 167 6.12 25.06 -2.45
C LEU A 167 5.41 26.32 -1.94
N ASP A 168 4.08 26.30 -1.90
CA ASP A 168 3.28 27.41 -1.40
C ASP A 168 3.61 27.73 0.07
N ASN A 169 3.82 26.69 0.89
CA ASN A 169 4.21 26.88 2.28
C ASN A 169 5.63 27.47 2.42
N ALA A 170 6.57 27.00 1.59
CA ALA A 170 7.93 27.55 1.55
C ALA A 170 7.94 29.02 1.11
N HIS A 171 7.08 29.39 0.15
CA HIS A 171 6.89 30.78 -0.26
C HIS A 171 6.29 31.63 0.87
N ARG A 172 5.25 31.15 1.56
CA ARG A 172 4.68 31.86 2.72
C ARG A 172 5.69 32.09 3.83
N ASN A 173 6.47 31.07 4.20
CA ASN A 173 7.46 31.17 5.27
C ASN A 173 8.64 32.11 4.95
N ARG A 174 8.86 32.47 3.68
CA ARG A 174 9.85 33.48 3.28
C ARG A 174 9.32 34.91 3.35
N LEU A 175 8.00 35.10 3.44
CA LEU A 175 7.34 36.40 3.51
C LEU A 175 7.03 36.84 4.95
N LEU A 176 7.27 35.96 5.94
CA LEU A 176 7.18 36.20 7.38
C LEU A 176 8.58 36.39 7.98
#